data_AF-A0A222MX33-F1
#
_entry.id   AF-A0A222MX33-F1
#
_cell.length_a   1.000
_cell.length_b   1.000
_cell.length_c   1.000
_cell.angle_alpha   90.00
_cell.angle_beta   90.00
_cell.angle_gamma   90.00
#
_symmetry.space_group_name_H-M   'P 1'
#
loop_
_entity.id
_entity.type
_entity.pdbx_description
1 polymer ?
#
loop_
_entity_poly.entity_id
_entity_poly.type
_entity_poly.pdbx_seq_one_letter_code
_entity_poly.pdbx_strand_id
1 'polypeptide(L)' 'MQENLTQEDITRLVKEAGFKSKASFARHFGLNPNSVGMWTKQRNVPSWFLPCLDFIKRLSKYEKIEA' A
#
# COMPACT_ATOMS: atom_id res chain seq x y z
N MET A 1 4.39 -0.54 -16.98
CA MET A 1 4.80 -1.93 -16.69
C MET A 1 4.43 -2.20 -15.24
N GLN A 2 3.63 -3.24 -14.95
CA GLN A 2 3.45 -3.69 -13.57
C GLN A 2 4.76 -4.34 -13.13
N GLU A 3 5.51 -3.68 -12.26
CA GLU A 3 6.67 -4.28 -11.62
C GLU A 3 6.24 -5.57 -10.90
N ASN A 4 7.08 -6.61 -10.94
CA ASN A 4 6.78 -7.88 -10.29
C ASN A 4 6.84 -7.72 -8.77
N LEU A 5 5.78 -7.19 -8.15
CA LEU A 5 5.74 -6.96 -6.71
C LEU A 5 5.66 -8.29 -5.96
N THR A 6 6.65 -8.51 -5.11
CA THR A 6 6.66 -9.61 -4.14
C THR A 6 5.84 -9.24 -2.89
N GLN A 7 5.60 -10.23 -2.03
CA GLN A 7 5.00 -9.98 -0.71
C GLN A 7 5.83 -9.03 0.16
N GLU A 8 7.14 -9.04 -0.02
CA GLU A 8 8.08 -8.17 0.69
C GLU A 8 7.96 -6.74 0.17
N ASP A 9 7.89 -6.55 -1.15
CA ASP A 9 7.69 -5.23 -1.76
C ASP A 9 6.40 -4.58 -1.30
N ILE A 10 5.29 -5.32 -1.29
CA ILE A 10 4.01 -4.80 -0.79
C ILE A 10 4.12 -4.40 0.69
N THR A 11 4.80 -5.22 1.49
CA THR A 11 5.01 -4.91 2.92
C THR A 11 5.83 -3.64 3.09
N ARG A 12 6.90 -3.48 2.30
CA ARG A 12 7.75 -2.29 2.31
C ARG A 12 6.98 -1.05 1.88
N LEU A 13 6.29 -1.10 0.74
CA LEU A 13 5.53 0.02 0.19
C LEU A 13 4.42 0.49 1.13
N VAL A 14 3.70 -0.44 1.77
CA VAL A 14 2.67 -0.12 2.77
C VAL A 14 3.29 0.59 3.99
N LYS A 15 4.46 0.12 4.46
CA LYS A 15 5.17 0.77 5.57
C LYS A 15 5.69 2.16 5.20
N GLU A 16 6.26 2.31 4.01
CA GLU A 16 6.73 3.60 3.50
C GLU A 16 5.60 4.63 3.35
N ALA A 17 4.37 4.17 3.14
CA ALA A 17 3.18 5.03 3.12
C ALA A 17 2.65 5.38 4.53
N GLY A 18 3.32 4.92 5.60
CA GLY A 18 2.98 5.26 6.99
C GLY A 18 2.11 4.23 7.72
N PHE A 19 1.76 3.10 7.09
CA PHE A 19 0.97 2.06 7.75
C PHE A 19 1.85 1.09 8.53
N LYS A 20 1.39 0.65 9.70
CA LYS A 20 2.13 -0.30 10.55
C LYS A 20 2.33 -1.68 9.89
N SER A 21 1.36 -2.12 9.09
CA SER A 21 1.36 -3.45 8.45
C SER A 21 0.35 -3.53 7.30
N LYS A 22 0.45 -4.58 6.47
CA LYS A 22 -0.56 -4.93 5.44
C LYS A 22 -1.98 -5.05 6.02
N ALA A 23 -2.10 -5.59 7.23
CA ALA A 23 -3.39 -5.71 7.91
C ALA A 23 -3.93 -4.35 8.37
N SER A 24 -3.05 -3.45 8.83
CA SER A 24 -3.43 -2.07 9.16
C SER A 24 -3.94 -1.31 7.94
N PHE A 25 -3.24 -1.45 6.81
CA PHE A 25 -3.67 -0.90 5.52
C PHE A 25 -5.02 -1.49 5.11
N ALA A 26 -5.16 -2.82 5.14
CA ALA A 26 -6.40 -3.48 4.76
C ALA A 26 -7.59 -2.97 5.59
N ARG A 27 -7.44 -2.86 6.92
CA ARG A 27 -8.48 -2.30 7.81
C ARG A 27 -8.82 -0.86 7.48
N HIS A 28 -7.82 -0.01 7.20
CA HIS A 28 -8.03 1.39 6.86
C HIS A 28 -8.88 1.56 5.58
N PHE A 29 -8.68 0.67 4.60
CA PHE A 29 -9.40 0.69 3.32
C PHE A 29 -10.63 -0.25 3.28
N GLY A 30 -11.02 -0.86 4.41
CA GLY A 30 -12.16 -1.79 4.46
C GLY A 30 -11.93 -3.10 3.67
N LEU A 31 -10.68 -3.48 3.42
CA LEU A 31 -10.30 -4.69 2.69
C LEU A 31 -10.08 -5.85 3.65
N ASN A 32 -10.23 -7.08 3.12
CA ASN A 32 -9.85 -8.28 3.85
C ASN A 32 -8.30 -8.36 3.96
N PRO A 33 -7.72 -8.44 5.18
CA PRO A 33 -6.27 -8.57 5.37
C PRO A 33 -5.65 -9.76 4.64
N ASN A 34 -6.38 -10.87 4.51
CA ASN A 34 -5.92 -12.05 3.79
C ASN A 34 -5.82 -11.78 2.29
N SER A 35 -6.71 -10.96 1.72
CA SER A 35 -6.62 -10.56 0.31
C SER A 35 -5.34 -9.77 0.04
N VAL A 36 -5.04 -8.79 0.89
CA VAL A 36 -3.79 -7.99 0.79
C VAL A 36 -2.56 -8.87 1.01
N GLY A 37 -2.62 -9.80 1.97
CA GLY A 37 -1.56 -10.78 2.22
C GLY A 37 -1.33 -11.79 1.09
N MET A 38 -2.22 -11.84 0.09
CA MET A 38 -2.10 -12.73 -1.07
C MET A 38 -1.78 -11.99 -2.37
N TRP A 39 -1.65 -10.67 -2.36
CA TRP A 39 -1.29 -9.87 -3.53
C TRP A 39 0.13 -10.19 -4.04
N THR A 40 0.28 -10.74 -5.23
CA THR A 40 1.59 -11.08 -5.82
C THR A 40 1.50 -11.03 -7.35
N LYS A 41 2.60 -11.31 -8.04
CA LYS A 41 2.60 -11.58 -9.49
C LYS A 41 1.52 -12.57 -9.95
N GLN A 42 1.21 -13.60 -9.14
CA GLN A 42 0.19 -14.62 -9.48
C GLN A 42 -1.23 -14.23 -9.06
N ARG A 43 -1.38 -13.22 -8.20
CA ARG A 43 -2.67 -12.79 -7.67
C ARG A 43 -2.78 -11.27 -7.74
N ASN A 44 -3.57 -10.82 -8.72
CA ASN A 44 -3.88 -9.45 -9.07
C ASN A 44 -3.74 -8.45 -7.91
N VAL A 45 -2.59 -7.78 -7.85
CA VAL A 45 -2.47 -6.51 -7.14
C VAL A 45 -3.41 -5.52 -7.85
N PRO A 46 -4.34 -4.87 -7.13
CA PRO A 46 -5.23 -3.90 -7.77
C PRO A 46 -4.44 -2.77 -8.42
N SER A 47 -4.85 -2.34 -9.62
CA SER A 47 -4.16 -1.28 -10.38
C SER A 47 -4.08 0.05 -9.64
N TRP A 48 -5.03 0.31 -8.74
CA TRP A 48 -5.08 1.51 -7.91
C TRP A 48 -4.11 1.49 -6.72
N PHE A 49 -3.53 0.34 -6.37
CA PHE A 49 -2.71 0.18 -5.15
C PHE A 49 -1.51 1.12 -5.14
N LEU A 50 -0.69 1.09 -6.20
CA LEU A 50 0.52 1.92 -6.28
C LEU A 50 0.18 3.43 -6.34
N PRO A 51 -0.77 3.90 -7.19
CA PRO A 51 -1.21 5.29 -7.15
C PRO A 51 -1.73 5.74 -5.78
N CYS A 52 -2.46 4.86 -5.08
CA CYS A 52 -2.99 5.16 -3.76
C CYS A 52 -1.88 5.39 -2.74
N LEU A 53 -0.87 4.50 -2.70
CA LEU A 53 0.27 4.69 -1.80
C LEU A 53 1.08 5.95 -2.13
N ASP A 54 1.27 6.27 -3.41
CA ASP A 54 1.93 7.51 -3.82
C ASP A 54 1.14 8.75 -3.38
N PHE A 55 -0.18 8.73 -3.52
CA PHE A 55 -1.06 9.81 -3.08
C PHE A 55 -0.98 10.02 -1.55
N ILE A 56 -1.01 8.96 -0.76
CA ILE A 56 -0.87 9.03 0.71
C ILE A 56 0.50 9.60 1.09
N LYS A 57 1.58 9.15 0.43
CA LYS A 57 2.93 9.69 0.62
C LYS A 57 3.00 11.19 0.31
N ARG A 58 2.31 11.65 -0.74
CA ARG A 58 2.24 13.08 -1.08
C ARG A 58 1.47 13.85 -0.02
N LEU A 59 0.28 13.40 0.38
CA LEU A 59 -0.51 14.04 1.42
C LEU A 59 0.27 14.21 2.73
N SER A 60 0.95 13.15 3.18
CA SER A 60 1.77 13.23 4.40
C SER A 60 2.94 14.23 4.29
N LYS A 61 3.44 14.52 3.07
CA LYS A 61 4.42 15.59 2.86
C LYS A 61 3.77 16.97 2.97
N TYR A 62 2.57 17.15 2.42
CA TYR A 62 1.84 18.42 2.50
C TYR A 62 1.45 18.77 3.94
N GLU A 63 0.91 17.82 4.71
CA GLU A 63 0.59 18.04 6.13
C GLU A 63 1.81 18.45 6.97
N LYS A 64 3.02 18.01 6.59
CA LYS A 64 4.26 18.41 7.27
C LYS A 64 4.81 19.78 6.87
N ILE A 65 4.33 20.35 5.76
CA ILE A 65 4.71 21.69 5.31
C ILE A 65 3.82 22.75 5.98
N GLU A 66 2.57 22.38 6.30
CA GLU A 66 1.58 23.29 6.91
C GLU A 66 1.49 23.21 8.44
N ALA A 67 2.21 22.28 9.09
CA ALA A 67 2.26 22.09 10.55
C ALA A 67 3.54 22.66 11.17
#